data_AF-A0A836ZR60-F1
#
_entry.id   AF-A0A836ZR60-F1
#
_cell.length_a   1.000
_cell.length_b   1.000
_cell.length_c   1.000
_cell.angle_alpha   90.00
_cell.angle_beta   90.00
_cell.angle_gamma   90.00
#
_symmetry.space_group_name_H-M   'P 1'
#
loop_
_entity.id
_entity.type
_entity.pdbx_description
1 polymer ?
#
loop_
_entity_poly.entity_id
_entity_poly.type
_entity_poly.pdbx_seq_one_letter_code
_entity_poly.pdbx_strand_id
1 'polypeptide(L)' 'MSRAPLPLAAHERLIFALDVLSHDEAIAWVDRLGDSVSFYKIGMELLASGEYFHVLDALAKRDKRVFVDLKFFD' A
#
# COMPACT_ATOMS: atom_id res chain seq x y z
N MET A 1 4.27 -18.17 -24.30
CA MET A 1 5.53 -18.30 -23.55
C MET A 1 5.32 -17.62 -22.20
N SER A 2 5.37 -18.35 -21.08
CA SER A 2 5.36 -17.70 -19.76
C SER A 2 6.69 -16.97 -19.55
N ARG A 3 6.62 -15.72 -19.12
CA ARG A 3 7.82 -14.94 -18.80
C ARG A 3 8.45 -15.51 -17.53
N ALA A 4 9.78 -15.58 -17.48
CA ALA A 4 10.47 -16.00 -16.26
C ALA A 4 10.04 -15.10 -15.07
N PRO A 5 9.92 -15.64 -13.84
CA PRO A 5 9.54 -14.85 -12.68
C PRO A 5 10.52 -13.69 -12.45
N LEU A 6 9.99 -12.55 -12.03
CA LEU A 6 10.83 -11.42 -11.61
C LEU A 6 11.68 -11.82 -10.39
N PRO A 7 12.93 -11.33 -10.28
CA PRO A 7 13.82 -11.62 -9.16
C PRO A 7 13.43 -10.78 -7.93
N LEU A 8 12.26 -11.08 -7.35
CA LEU A 8 11.69 -10.40 -6.17
C LEU A 8 11.71 -11.31 -4.95
N ALA A 9 12.01 -10.76 -3.78
CA ALA A 9 11.87 -11.45 -2.50
C ALA A 9 10.39 -11.73 -2.19
N ALA A 10 10.11 -12.69 -1.30
CA ALA A 10 8.74 -13.13 -1.02
C ALA A 10 7.82 -11.99 -0.56
N HIS A 11 8.31 -11.11 0.31
CA HIS A 11 7.56 -9.97 0.87
C HIS A 11 7.29 -8.85 -0.17
N GLU A 12 8.00 -8.85 -1.30
CA GLU A 12 7.80 -7.90 -2.41
C GLU A 12 6.82 -8.44 -3.46
N ARG A 13 6.43 -9.71 -3.36
CA ARG A 13 5.51 -10.37 -4.30
C ARG A 13 4.04 -10.21 -3.92
N LEU A 14 3.77 -9.74 -2.70
CA LEU A 14 2.42 -9.41 -2.22
C LEU A 14 2.24 -7.90 -2.24
N ILE A 15 1.19 -7.44 -2.92
CA ILE A 15 0.69 -6.08 -2.77
C ILE A 15 -0.55 -6.16 -1.88
N PHE A 16 -0.50 -5.52 -0.71
CA PHE A 16 -1.63 -5.46 0.21
C PHE A 16 -2.52 -4.26 -0.10
N ALA A 17 -3.81 -4.50 -0.31
CA ALA A 17 -4.78 -3.43 -0.50
C ALA A 17 -5.14 -2.78 0.85
N LEU A 18 -4.69 -1.54 1.06
CA LEU A 18 -4.96 -0.77 2.27
C LEU A 18 -6.22 0.07 2.05
N ASP A 19 -7.35 -0.62 1.98
CA ASP A 19 -8.67 -0.09 1.66
C ASP A 19 -9.45 0.10 2.99
N VAL A 20 -9.16 1.22 3.67
CA VAL A 20 -9.74 1.62 4.97
C VAL A 20 -10.04 3.13 4.99
N LEU A 21 -10.91 3.58 5.89
CA LEU A 21 -11.39 4.97 5.88
C LEU A 21 -10.55 5.93 6.75
N SER A 22 -9.80 5.43 7.74
CA SER A 22 -9.09 6.27 8.70
C SER A 22 -7.57 6.05 8.69
N HIS A 23 -6.84 7.09 9.05
CA HIS A 23 -5.40 7.03 9.25
C HIS A 23 -5.03 5.97 10.30
N ASP A 24 -5.70 5.94 11.45
CA ASP A 24 -5.34 5.05 12.55
C ASP A 24 -5.56 3.58 12.20
N GLU A 25 -6.63 3.25 11.47
CA GLU A 25 -6.86 1.90 10.97
C GLU A 25 -5.80 1.50 9.94
N ALA A 26 -5.39 2.43 9.06
CA ALA A 26 -4.34 2.20 8.09
C ALA A 26 -3.00 1.87 8.78
N ILE A 27 -2.62 2.65 9.79
CA ILE A 27 -1.40 2.42 10.57
C ILE A 27 -1.48 1.10 11.34
N ALA A 28 -2.63 0.78 11.95
CA ALA A 28 -2.80 -0.49 12.67
C ALA A 28 -2.56 -1.71 11.76
N TRP A 29 -3.00 -1.65 10.50
CA TRP A 29 -2.71 -2.69 9.52
C TRP A 29 -1.24 -2.75 9.12
N VAL A 30 -0.61 -1.60 8.90
CA VAL A 30 0.83 -1.52 8.57
C VAL A 30 1.67 -2.14 9.69
N ASP A 31 1.39 -1.76 10.94
CA ASP A 31 2.12 -2.25 12.10
C ASP A 31 1.86 -3.75 12.34
N ARG A 32 0.62 -4.22 12.12
CA ARG A 32 0.27 -5.65 12.21
C ARG A 32 1.02 -6.50 11.20
N LEU A 33 1.21 -6.01 9.98
CA LEU A 33 1.84 -6.76 8.89
C LEU A 33 3.37 -6.67 8.94
N GLY A 34 3.92 -5.61 9.54
CA GLY A 34 5.35 -5.44 9.79
C GLY A 34 6.19 -5.67 8.52
N ASP A 35 7.21 -6.52 8.63
CA ASP A 35 8.14 -6.83 7.53
C ASP A 35 7.62 -7.89 6.55
N SER A 36 6.46 -8.49 6.84
CA SER A 36 5.86 -9.49 5.95
C SER A 36 5.30 -8.87 4.66
N VAL A 37 5.02 -7.56 4.68
CA VAL A 37 4.54 -6.79 3.53
C VAL A 37 5.40 -5.54 3.36
N SER A 38 5.92 -5.34 2.16
CA SER A 38 6.65 -4.13 1.79
C SER A 38 5.94 -3.26 0.76
N PHE A 39 4.83 -3.74 0.16
CA PHE A 39 4.14 -3.05 -0.92
C PHE A 39 2.65 -2.92 -0.64
N TYR A 40 2.16 -1.68 -0.58
CA TYR A 40 0.77 -1.35 -0.30
C TYR A 40 0.13 -0.68 -1.50
N LYS A 41 -1.14 -1.02 -1.77
CA LYS A 41 -2.01 -0.31 -2.69
C LYS A 41 -2.90 0.63 -1.90
N ILE A 42 -2.92 1.92 -2.26
CA ILE A 42 -3.84 2.91 -1.69
C ILE A 42 -4.87 3.29 -2.76
N GLY A 43 -6.14 3.12 -2.42
CA GLY A 43 -7.28 3.41 -3.29
C GLY A 43 -8.02 4.70 -2.96
N MET A 44 -9.18 4.86 -3.60
CA MET A 44 -10.07 6.02 -3.48
C MET A 44 -10.66 6.23 -2.07
N GLU A 45 -10.77 5.18 -1.26
CA GLU A 45 -11.35 5.29 0.09
C GLU A 45 -10.53 6.22 1.00
N LEU A 46 -9.21 6.06 1.02
CA LEU A 46 -8.29 6.96 1.74
C LEU A 46 -8.22 8.35 1.09
N LEU A 47 -8.40 8.45 -0.24
CA LEU A 47 -8.50 9.74 -0.91
C LEU A 47 -9.75 10.51 -0.47
N ALA A 48 -10.90 9.84 -0.43
CA ALA A 48 -12.18 10.43 -0.07
C ALA A 48 -12.25 10.82 1.42
N SER A 49 -11.47 10.18 2.30
CA SER A 49 -11.43 10.53 3.72
C SER A 49 -10.58 11.76 4.04
N GLY A 50 -9.74 12.22 3.10
CA GLY A 50 -8.77 13.30 3.35
C GLY A 50 -7.48 12.83 4.03
N GLU A 51 -7.38 11.57 4.44
CA GLU A 51 -6.21 11.02 5.14
C GLU A 51 -5.11 10.49 4.22
N TYR A 52 -5.37 10.46 2.92
CA TYR A 52 -4.47 9.93 1.90
C TYR A 52 -3.01 10.35 2.06
N PHE A 53 -2.73 11.65 2.19
CA PHE A 53 -1.37 12.15 2.28
C PHE A 53 -0.69 11.82 3.61
N HIS A 54 -1.44 11.75 4.71
CA HIS A 54 -0.89 11.33 6.01
C HIS A 54 -0.49 9.86 5.99
N VAL A 55 -1.33 8.99 5.44
CA VAL A 55 -1.02 7.56 5.29
C VAL A 55 0.16 7.35 4.34
N LEU A 56 0.23 8.11 3.25
CA LEU A 56 1.31 8.01 2.27
C LEU A 56 2.67 8.43 2.87
N ASP A 57 2.71 9.53 3.64
CA ASP A 57 3.89 9.96 4.39
C ASP A 57 4.31 8.93 5.46
N ALA A 58 3.34 8.35 6.17
CA ALA A 58 3.60 7.32 7.17
C ALA A 58 4.20 6.02 6.59
N LEU A 59 3.76 5.62 5.39
CA LEU A 59 4.32 4.49 4.65
C LEU A 59 5.73 4.78 4.12
N ALA A 60 5.95 5.99 3.59
CA ALA A 60 7.24 6.42 3.09
C ALA A 60 8.30 6.46 4.21
N LYS A 61 7.96 6.97 5.40
CA LYS A 61 8.84 6.97 6.59
C LYS A 61 9.21 5.57 7.09
N ARG A 62 8.48 4.54 6.67
CA ARG A 62 8.70 3.13 7.01
C ARG A 62 9.32 2.34 5.85
N ASP A 63 9.85 3.03 4.84
CA ASP A 63 10.44 2.45 3.62
C ASP A 63 9.49 1.48 2.89
N LYS A 64 8.17 1.72 2.96
CA LYS A 64 7.18 0.92 2.26
C LYS A 64 6.95 1.47 0.84
N ARG A 65 6.82 0.55 -0.11
CA ARG A 65 6.46 0.84 -1.49
C ARG A 65 4.96 1.10 -1.57
N VAL A 66 4.56 2.06 -2.41
CA VAL A 66 3.15 2.46 -2.57
C VAL A 66 2.74 2.40 -4.03
N PHE A 67 1.61 1.74 -4.31
CA PHE A 67 0.92 1.74 -5.59
C PHE A 67 -0.36 2.54 -5.44
N VAL A 68 -0.47 3.63 -6.20
CA VAL A 68 -1.59 4.56 -6.13
C VAL A 68 -2.64 4.13 -7.16
N ASP A 69 -3.75 3.55 -6.70
CA ASP A 69 -4.81 2.98 -7.54
C ASP A 69 -6.04 3.88 -7.55
N LEU A 70 -5.89 5.09 -8.12
CA LEU A 70 -6.96 6.08 -8.19
C LEU A 70 -7.90 5.88 -9.38
N LYS A 71 -7.55 4.94 -10.27
CA LYS A 71 -8.34 4.60 -11.47
C LYS A 71 -8.81 5.84 -12.23
N PHE A 72 -7.90 6.78 -12.49
CA PHE A 72 -8.19 7.90 -13.37
C PHE A 72 -8.46 7.35 -14.78
N PHE A 73 -9.70 7.45 -15.22
CA PHE A 73 -10.11 7.17 -16.59
C PHE A 73 -10.29 8.53 -17.26
N ASP A 74 -9.35 8.89 -18.12
CA ASP A 74 -9.45 9.99 -19.09
C ASP A 74 -9.45 9.39 -20.49
#